data_AF-A0A9W8UWH8-F1
#
_entry.id   AF-A0A9W8UWH8-F1
#
_cell.length_a   1.000
_cell.length_b   1.000
_cell.length_c   1.000
_cell.angle_alpha   90.00
_cell.angle_beta   90.00
_cell.angle_gamma   90.00
#
_symmetry.space_group_name_H-M   'P 1'
#
loop_
_entity.id
_entity.type
_entity.pdbx_description
1 polymer ?
#
loop_
_entity_poly.entity_id
_entity_poly.type
_entity_poly.pdbx_seq_one_letter_code
_entity_poly.pdbx_strand_id
1 'polypeptide(L)'
;MHSDNLNRDSPFEVLQNQPNFKLRQVVEDAELPDYHPEASVDYILRTILDAENFSKHGSKGAFNVLGDRHFNIFIESSHSLSSWTPCAILLVATVLLIVAQAKDCDMTFYFTSYPNKKSKNLSEIDRRHLKDLINLWKTQSWQEALGMVRYTQSFQDKLGIQDWIHKRRNISDDQSDVEKHAKLLNYCREKMLAFWHGWHQRELTADSLEKLYGSAMVNASQQLNSLNSTAFTYKRAMGQYTRLQELYQKGPSQAFPVSNIFLLGTAIQPTELAAIQEAQNIGGNACSSSGRPATLNIEGRGTLFQISSVVMIDRMTEKSIKLYKKVDSYEKGEDDINDLNTLKERKVLTNFLSPSAFFKILNSHEPAVDNDVQMPTGDAMYGRQLLNATGHTITLPSVKQVKRIFGIEDLLALPRAMDDSDDKDDRPAPPRTGRARFEVSTDAAERSSEKYVTPPASSMA
;
A
#
# COMPACT_ATOMS: atom_id res chain seq x y z
N MET A 1 66.97 23.91 1.64
CA MET A 1 67.12 22.65 0.90
C MET A 1 66.50 21.56 1.76
N HIS A 2 65.42 20.92 1.27
CA HIS A 2 64.55 19.90 1.93
C HIS A 2 63.90 20.37 3.26
N SER A 3 62.66 20.06 3.63
CA SER A 3 61.52 19.32 3.03
C SER A 3 60.27 19.67 3.87
N ASP A 4 59.10 19.28 3.35
CA ASP A 4 57.84 18.96 4.04
C ASP A 4 56.69 19.98 4.23
N ASN A 5 55.52 19.44 3.82
CA ASN A 5 54.19 19.48 4.45
C ASN A 5 53.04 20.30 3.84
N LEU A 6 52.10 19.52 3.28
CA LEU A 6 50.69 19.37 3.66
C LEU A 6 49.72 20.55 3.50
N ASN A 7 48.74 20.30 2.63
CA ASN A 7 47.31 20.31 2.91
C ASN A 7 46.64 21.63 3.32
N ARG A 8 45.76 22.15 2.45
CA ARG A 8 44.54 22.85 2.84
C ARG A 8 43.39 22.49 1.91
N ASP A 9 42.65 21.47 2.32
CA ASP A 9 41.20 21.47 2.20
C ASP A 9 40.63 22.77 2.76
N SER A 10 39.63 23.34 2.08
CA SER A 10 38.47 23.89 2.78
C SER A 10 37.22 23.71 1.91
N PRO A 11 36.08 23.33 2.52
CA PRO A 11 34.87 22.87 1.88
C PRO A 11 33.87 24.02 1.69
N PHE A 12 32.65 23.70 1.26
CA PHE A 12 31.46 24.55 1.03
C PHE A 12 31.16 24.92 -0.43
N GLU A 13 30.58 23.96 -1.15
CA GLU A 13 29.42 24.25 -2.02
C GLU A 13 28.30 23.25 -1.68
N VAL A 14 27.52 23.63 -0.67
CA VAL A 14 26.16 23.13 -0.45
C VAL A 14 25.24 24.27 -0.86
N LEU A 15 24.48 24.06 -1.94
CA LEU A 15 23.14 24.60 -2.26
C LEU A 15 22.99 24.85 -3.77
N GLN A 16 22.58 23.82 -4.49
CA GLN A 16 21.58 24.00 -5.54
C GLN A 16 20.56 22.86 -5.47
N ASN A 17 19.49 23.16 -4.73
CA ASN A 17 18.21 22.47 -4.78
C ASN A 17 17.68 22.44 -6.22
N GLN A 18 17.31 21.26 -6.73
CA GLN A 18 15.90 20.84 -6.84
C GLN A 18 15.78 19.44 -7.46
N PRO A 19 14.85 18.58 -6.99
CA PRO A 19 14.44 17.38 -7.69
C PRO A 19 13.47 17.78 -8.82
N ASN A 20 13.86 17.58 -10.08
CA ASN A 20 12.97 17.85 -11.20
C ASN A 20 11.96 16.70 -11.37
N PHE A 21 10.90 16.74 -10.55
CA PHE A 21 9.64 16.05 -10.84
C PHE A 21 8.85 16.91 -11.84
N LYS A 22 8.70 16.42 -13.08
CA LYS A 22 7.68 16.90 -14.02
C LYS A 22 7.15 15.74 -14.86
N LEU A 23 6.02 15.17 -14.43
CA LEU A 23 5.02 14.62 -15.33
C LEU A 23 4.25 15.78 -15.97
N ARG A 24 4.76 16.38 -17.08
CA ARG A 24 4.00 17.33 -17.94
C ARG A 24 4.49 17.34 -19.40
N GLN A 25 3.51 17.50 -20.30
CA GLN A 25 3.56 17.53 -21.77
C GLN A 25 4.48 18.60 -22.41
N VAL A 26 5.13 18.15 -23.50
CA VAL A 26 5.70 18.77 -24.73
C VAL A 26 6.19 20.23 -24.71
N VAL A 27 7.45 20.44 -25.11
CA VAL A 27 7.87 21.44 -26.13
C VAL A 27 8.99 20.83 -26.99
N GLU A 28 8.93 21.16 -28.28
CA GLU A 28 9.71 20.69 -29.44
C GLU A 28 11.20 21.03 -29.41
N ASP A 29 11.91 20.32 -30.31
CA ASP A 29 13.27 20.50 -30.82
C ASP A 29 14.44 19.91 -30.02
N ALA A 30 14.70 18.63 -30.29
CA ALA A 30 15.94 18.16 -30.93
C ALA A 30 15.86 16.65 -31.21
N GLU A 31 16.14 16.26 -32.46
CA GLU A 31 16.08 14.89 -32.98
C GLU A 31 17.02 13.91 -32.23
N LEU A 32 16.44 12.94 -31.52
CA LEU A 32 17.00 11.64 -31.11
C LEU A 32 15.82 10.66 -30.92
N PRO A 33 16.04 9.32 -31.05
CA PRO A 33 15.10 8.41 -31.70
C PRO A 33 13.76 8.29 -30.98
N ASP A 34 12.70 8.17 -31.79
CA ASP A 34 11.28 8.00 -31.48
C ASP A 34 10.97 7.41 -30.09
N TYR A 35 11.01 8.25 -29.05
CA TYR A 35 10.41 7.97 -27.76
C TYR A 35 9.04 8.63 -27.71
N HIS A 36 8.01 7.87 -28.03
CA HIS A 36 6.63 8.28 -27.77
C HIS A 36 6.32 8.01 -26.30
N PRO A 37 5.79 8.97 -25.52
CA PRO A 37 5.30 8.75 -24.15
C PRO A 37 4.33 7.54 -24.04
N GLU A 38 3.62 7.26 -25.13
CA GLU A 38 2.76 6.09 -25.34
C GLU A 38 3.51 4.76 -25.16
N ALA A 39 4.81 4.69 -25.46
CA ALA A 39 5.61 3.48 -25.31
C ALA A 39 5.69 2.98 -23.86
N SER A 40 5.80 3.90 -22.89
CA SER A 40 5.82 3.53 -21.47
C SER A 40 4.46 3.04 -20.97
N VAL A 41 3.37 3.66 -21.45
CA VAL A 41 1.99 3.26 -21.15
C VAL A 41 1.71 1.87 -21.71
N ASP A 42 2.01 1.65 -22.99
CA ASP A 42 1.80 0.37 -23.67
C ASP A 42 2.62 -0.75 -23.04
N TYR A 43 3.87 -0.46 -22.67
CA TYR A 43 4.72 -1.44 -22.00
C TYR A 43 4.17 -1.85 -20.63
N ILE A 44 3.73 -0.88 -19.81
CA ILE A 44 3.13 -1.19 -18.50
C ILE A 44 1.81 -1.94 -18.69
N LEU A 45 0.94 -1.53 -19.63
CA LEU A 45 -0.31 -2.23 -19.92
C LEU A 45 -0.08 -3.67 -20.36
N ARG A 46 0.89 -3.88 -21.26
CA ARG A 46 1.27 -5.23 -21.72
C ARG A 46 1.82 -6.06 -20.56
N THR A 47 2.65 -5.48 -19.70
CA THR A 47 3.18 -6.17 -18.52
C THR A 47 2.06 -6.58 -17.56
N ILE A 48 1.07 -5.71 -17.32
CA ILE A 48 -0.10 -6.02 -16.48
C ILE A 48 -0.94 -7.12 -17.13
N LEU A 49 -1.20 -7.06 -18.43
CA LEU A 49 -1.96 -8.08 -19.16
C LEU A 49 -1.24 -9.44 -19.13
N ASP A 50 0.08 -9.46 -19.37
CA ASP A 50 0.88 -10.66 -19.32
C ASP A 50 0.91 -11.24 -17.89
N ALA A 51 0.91 -10.38 -16.86
CA ALA A 51 0.85 -10.80 -15.45
C ALA A 51 -0.52 -11.39 -15.08
N GLU A 52 -1.62 -10.82 -15.58
CA GLU A 52 -2.98 -11.36 -15.42
C GLU A 52 -3.13 -12.74 -16.08
N ASN A 53 -2.42 -12.98 -17.18
CA ASN A 53 -2.43 -14.27 -17.88
C ASN A 53 -1.37 -15.24 -17.35
N PHE A 54 -0.42 -14.78 -16.53
CA PHE A 54 0.63 -15.62 -15.98
C PHE A 54 0.04 -16.65 -15.04
N SER A 55 0.23 -17.93 -15.35
CA SER A 55 -0.31 -19.03 -14.56
C SER A 55 0.80 -19.99 -14.17
N LYS A 56 0.85 -20.37 -12.90
CA LYS A 56 1.81 -21.34 -12.38
C LYS A 56 1.25 -22.04 -11.14
N HIS A 57 1.60 -23.32 -10.96
CA HIS A 57 1.13 -24.14 -9.82
C HIS A 57 -0.38 -24.23 -9.65
N GLY A 58 -1.15 -24.10 -10.74
CA GLY A 58 -2.62 -24.09 -10.70
C GLY A 58 -3.23 -22.73 -10.37
N SER A 59 -2.43 -21.81 -9.81
CA SER A 59 -2.81 -20.42 -9.59
C SER A 59 -2.75 -19.65 -10.91
N LYS A 60 -3.90 -19.07 -11.28
CA LYS A 60 -4.06 -18.29 -12.51
C LYS A 60 -3.95 -16.82 -12.17
N GLY A 61 -3.15 -16.07 -12.93
CA GLY A 61 -3.07 -14.62 -12.89
C GLY A 61 -2.44 -14.04 -11.62
N ALA A 62 -1.48 -13.14 -11.79
CA ALA A 62 -0.79 -12.48 -10.68
C ALA A 62 -1.73 -11.68 -9.77
N PHE A 63 -2.85 -11.17 -10.31
CA PHE A 63 -3.74 -10.26 -9.61
C PHE A 63 -5.05 -10.89 -9.13
N ASN A 64 -5.25 -12.20 -9.31
CA ASN A 64 -6.50 -12.84 -8.88
C ASN A 64 -6.65 -12.84 -7.35
N VAL A 65 -5.53 -12.99 -6.63
CA VAL A 65 -5.47 -12.85 -5.16
C VAL A 65 -6.03 -11.53 -4.64
N LEU A 66 -6.07 -10.46 -5.45
CA LEU A 66 -6.57 -9.16 -5.01
C LEU A 66 -8.05 -9.18 -4.60
N GLY A 67 -8.83 -10.16 -5.05
CA GLY A 67 -10.24 -10.33 -4.62
C GLY A 67 -10.40 -11.05 -3.28
N ASP A 68 -9.38 -11.77 -2.82
CA ASP A 68 -9.50 -12.72 -1.70
C ASP A 68 -8.87 -12.24 -0.40
N ARG A 69 -8.14 -11.12 -0.43
CA ARG A 69 -7.32 -10.65 0.68
C ARG A 69 -7.31 -9.13 0.80
N HIS A 70 -7.12 -8.65 2.02
CA HIS A 70 -6.84 -7.25 2.28
C HIS A 70 -5.35 -6.97 2.08
N PHE A 71 -5.02 -6.01 1.22
CA PHE A 71 -3.63 -5.63 0.96
C PHE A 71 -3.25 -4.35 1.69
N ASN A 72 -2.20 -4.40 2.51
CA ASN A 72 -1.57 -3.21 3.06
C ASN A 72 -0.26 -2.92 2.30
N ILE A 73 -0.18 -1.79 1.61
CA ILE A 73 1.05 -1.35 0.94
C ILE A 73 1.76 -0.33 1.82
N PHE A 74 2.94 -0.67 2.31
CA PHE A 74 3.77 0.23 3.11
C PHE A 74 4.85 0.82 2.24
N ILE A 75 4.76 2.12 2.00
CA ILE A 75 5.68 2.90 1.17
C ILE A 75 6.72 3.54 2.08
N GLU A 76 7.98 3.16 1.92
CA GLU A 76 9.04 3.78 2.70
C GLU A 76 9.25 5.24 2.31
N SER A 77 9.15 6.11 3.30
CA SER A 77 9.35 7.56 3.18
C SER A 77 10.46 8.06 4.10
N SER A 78 11.50 7.25 4.33
CA SER A 78 12.64 7.66 5.14
C SER A 78 13.43 8.79 4.47
N HIS A 79 13.91 9.75 5.25
CA HIS A 79 14.76 10.84 4.73
C HIS A 79 16.15 10.35 4.28
N SER A 80 16.56 9.14 4.68
CA SER A 80 17.84 8.54 4.32
C SER A 80 17.83 7.79 2.98
N LEU A 81 16.69 7.75 2.29
CA LEU A 81 16.60 7.10 0.97
C LEU A 81 17.48 7.82 -0.06
N SER A 82 18.12 7.05 -0.93
CA SER A 82 18.90 7.60 -2.04
C SER A 82 17.97 8.25 -3.07
N SER A 83 18.44 9.22 -3.85
CA SER A 83 17.57 9.99 -4.76
C SER A 83 16.78 9.18 -5.80
N TRP A 84 17.22 7.97 -6.13
CA TRP A 84 16.56 7.10 -7.12
C TRP A 84 15.54 6.15 -6.46
N THR A 85 15.75 5.84 -5.19
CA THR A 85 14.94 4.87 -4.44
C THR A 85 13.48 5.31 -4.29
N PRO A 86 13.17 6.59 -3.94
CA PRO A 86 11.80 7.08 -3.92
C PRO A 86 11.10 6.93 -5.27
N CYS A 87 11.79 7.20 -6.38
CA CYS A 87 11.18 7.07 -7.71
C CYS A 87 10.81 5.62 -8.03
N ALA A 88 11.70 4.67 -7.74
CA ALA A 88 11.44 3.25 -7.95
C ALA A 88 10.29 2.74 -7.06
N ILE A 89 10.28 3.13 -5.78
CA ILE A 89 9.21 2.80 -4.83
C ILE A 89 7.86 3.37 -5.29
N LEU A 90 7.84 4.65 -5.66
CA LEU A 90 6.61 5.33 -6.09
C LEU A 90 6.07 4.74 -7.39
N LEU A 91 6.94 4.37 -8.34
CA LEU A 91 6.54 3.72 -9.58
C LEU A 91 5.80 2.40 -9.30
N VAL A 92 6.38 1.53 -8.47
CA VAL A 92 5.73 0.27 -8.07
C VAL A 92 4.43 0.53 -7.32
N ALA A 93 4.44 1.43 -6.33
CA ALA A 93 3.25 1.77 -5.56
C ALA A 93 2.10 2.30 -6.43
N THR A 94 2.42 3.14 -7.41
CA THR A 94 1.40 3.76 -8.27
C THR A 94 0.81 2.76 -9.25
N VAL A 95 1.61 1.85 -9.81
CA VAL A 95 1.08 0.76 -10.64
C VAL A 95 0.18 -0.18 -9.82
N LEU A 96 0.56 -0.51 -8.58
CA LEU A 96 -0.31 -1.27 -7.67
C LEU A 96 -1.62 -0.53 -7.37
N LEU A 97 -1.58 0.79 -7.17
CA LEU A 97 -2.78 1.61 -6.98
C LEU A 97 -3.71 1.55 -8.19
N ILE A 98 -3.16 1.71 -9.40
CA ILE A 98 -3.95 1.69 -10.65
C ILE A 98 -4.61 0.31 -10.83
N VAL A 99 -3.87 -0.78 -10.61
CA VAL A 99 -4.41 -2.15 -10.68
C VAL A 99 -5.49 -2.36 -9.62
N ALA A 100 -5.25 -1.91 -8.39
CA ALA A 100 -6.20 -2.02 -7.29
C ALA A 100 -7.51 -1.30 -7.57
N GLN A 101 -7.44 -0.09 -8.14
CA GLN A 101 -8.60 0.68 -8.58
C GLN A 101 -9.33 0.05 -9.76
N ALA A 102 -8.58 -0.56 -10.69
CA ALA A 102 -9.18 -1.22 -11.84
C ALA A 102 -9.98 -2.47 -11.44
N LYS A 103 -9.45 -3.28 -10.52
CA LYS A 103 -10.12 -4.49 -9.99
C LYS A 103 -11.02 -4.23 -8.78
N ASP A 104 -11.13 -2.96 -8.33
CA ASP A 104 -11.84 -2.54 -7.12
C ASP A 104 -11.51 -3.39 -5.88
N CYS A 105 -10.23 -3.67 -5.66
CA CYS A 105 -9.81 -4.49 -4.52
C CYS A 105 -9.71 -3.69 -3.21
N ASP A 106 -9.67 -4.43 -2.10
CA ASP A 106 -9.45 -3.88 -0.77
C ASP A 106 -7.95 -3.71 -0.52
N MET A 107 -7.45 -2.51 -0.82
CA MET A 107 -6.04 -2.16 -0.68
C MET A 107 -5.88 -0.82 0.02
N THR A 108 -5.04 -0.78 1.05
CA THR A 108 -4.74 0.43 1.83
C THR A 108 -3.26 0.77 1.76
N PHE A 109 -2.97 2.02 1.45
CA PHE A 109 -1.62 2.56 1.34
C PHE A 109 -1.22 3.30 2.61
N TYR A 110 0.00 3.07 3.08
CA TYR A 110 0.57 3.70 4.26
C TYR A 110 1.97 4.21 3.95
N PHE A 111 2.36 5.31 4.57
CA PHE A 111 3.76 5.72 4.61
C PHE A 111 4.40 5.31 5.93
N THR A 112 5.69 4.97 5.90
CA THR A 112 6.42 4.54 7.11
C THR A 112 6.68 5.69 8.08
N SER A 113 6.74 6.94 7.59
CA SER A 113 6.99 8.13 8.41
C SER A 113 5.85 9.16 8.43
N TYR A 114 4.72 8.89 7.76
CA TYR A 114 3.62 9.84 7.67
C TYR A 114 2.23 9.17 7.79
N PRO A 115 1.49 9.41 8.88
CA PRO A 115 0.14 8.87 9.06
C PRO A 115 -0.94 9.72 8.38
N ASN A 116 -2.08 9.12 8.07
CA ASN A 116 -3.26 9.83 7.54
C ASN A 116 -3.94 10.67 8.63
N LYS A 117 -3.50 11.93 8.76
CA LYS A 117 -4.06 12.90 9.72
C LYS A 117 -5.54 13.25 9.48
N LYS A 118 -6.06 12.94 8.28
CA LYS A 118 -7.42 13.27 7.86
C LYS A 118 -8.34 12.05 7.80
N SER A 119 -7.88 10.89 8.29
CA SER A 119 -8.67 9.66 8.27
C SER A 119 -10.04 9.88 8.92
N LYS A 120 -11.07 9.31 8.29
CA LYS A 120 -12.45 9.31 8.82
C LYS A 120 -12.56 8.49 10.10
N ASN A 121 -11.61 7.57 10.34
CA ASN A 121 -11.55 6.72 11.52
C ASN A 121 -10.96 7.44 12.75
N LEU A 122 -10.42 8.65 12.58
CA LEU A 122 -9.92 9.46 13.69
C LEU A 122 -10.98 10.45 14.16
N SER A 123 -11.39 10.31 15.42
CA SER A 123 -12.17 11.34 16.13
C SER A 123 -11.41 12.66 16.21
N GLU A 124 -12.09 13.78 16.45
CA GLU A 124 -11.43 15.09 16.60
C GLU A 124 -10.37 15.08 17.72
N ILE A 125 -10.68 14.40 18.82
CA ILE A 125 -9.77 14.21 19.96
C ILE A 125 -8.54 13.42 19.52
N ASP A 126 -8.71 12.30 18.81
CA ASP A 126 -7.58 11.48 18.37
C ASP A 126 -6.74 12.17 17.28
N ARG A 127 -7.34 13.05 16.47
CA ARG A 127 -6.59 13.94 15.56
C ARG A 127 -5.70 14.92 16.32
N ARG A 128 -6.18 15.49 17.44
CA ARG A 128 -5.37 16.34 18.31
C ARG A 128 -4.22 15.55 18.94
N HIS A 129 -4.49 14.37 19.48
CA HIS A 129 -3.46 13.49 20.03
C HIS A 129 -2.40 13.11 18.99
N LEU A 130 -2.83 12.74 17.79
CA LEU A 130 -1.91 12.43 16.68
C LEU A 130 -1.06 13.64 16.31
N LYS A 131 -1.65 14.84 16.24
CA LYS A 131 -0.92 16.08 15.97
C LYS A 131 0.15 16.33 17.03
N ASP A 132 -0.19 16.19 18.30
CA ASP A 132 0.74 16.39 19.41
C ASP A 132 1.89 15.37 19.35
N LEU A 133 1.58 14.08 19.15
CA LEU A 133 2.59 13.03 18.99
C LEU A 133 3.53 13.30 17.80
N ILE A 134 3.01 13.77 16.66
CA ILE A 134 3.84 14.13 15.50
C ILE A 134 4.77 15.30 15.83
N ASN A 135 4.30 16.29 16.60
CA ASN A 135 5.14 17.41 17.00
C ASN A 135 6.24 16.95 17.95
N LEU A 136 5.92 16.09 18.93
CA LEU A 136 6.92 15.50 19.83
C LEU A 136 7.95 14.70 19.04
N TRP A 137 7.48 13.94 18.05
CA TRP A 137 8.35 13.11 17.22
C TRP A 137 9.32 13.91 16.33
N LYS A 138 9.02 15.20 16.07
CA LYS A 138 9.87 16.12 15.30
C LYS A 138 10.91 16.88 16.13
N THR A 139 10.88 16.73 17.45
CA THR A 139 11.84 17.42 18.32
C THR A 139 13.26 16.92 18.05
N GLN A 140 14.24 17.81 18.15
CA GLN A 140 15.64 17.54 17.81
C GLN A 140 16.51 17.29 19.05
N SER A 141 15.99 17.57 20.24
CA SER A 141 16.73 17.39 21.50
C SER A 141 15.85 16.92 22.65
N TRP A 142 16.48 16.38 23.69
CA TRP A 142 15.82 16.00 24.93
C TRP A 142 15.14 17.19 25.60
N GLN A 143 15.82 18.34 25.70
CA GLN A 143 15.29 19.54 26.35
C GLN A 143 14.01 20.05 25.65
N GLU A 144 14.02 20.08 24.31
CA GLU A 144 12.85 20.47 23.51
C GLU A 144 11.68 19.51 23.71
N ALA A 145 11.95 18.19 23.62
CA ALA A 145 10.94 17.15 23.84
C ALA A 145 10.32 17.25 25.24
N LEU A 146 11.15 17.49 26.26
CA LEU A 146 10.72 17.56 27.64
C LEU A 146 9.91 18.83 27.92
N GLY A 147 10.29 19.96 27.31
CA GLY A 147 9.47 21.17 27.28
C GLY A 147 8.09 20.89 26.68
N MET A 148 8.04 20.23 25.52
CA MET A 148 6.77 19.90 24.87
C MET A 148 5.90 18.97 25.74
N VAL A 149 6.49 17.95 26.37
CA VAL A 149 5.77 17.03 27.27
C VAL A 149 5.17 17.76 28.46
N ARG A 150 5.88 18.72 29.06
CA ARG A 150 5.39 19.49 30.20
C ARG A 150 4.19 20.38 29.88
N TYR A 151 4.17 21.00 28.69
CA TYR A 151 3.18 22.02 28.34
C TYR A 151 2.00 21.52 27.49
N THR A 152 2.00 20.24 27.09
CA THR A 152 0.92 19.69 26.25
C THR A 152 0.00 18.80 27.08
N GLN A 153 -1.26 19.21 27.23
CA GLN A 153 -2.26 18.52 28.07
C GLN A 153 -2.45 17.04 27.69
N SER A 154 -2.47 16.72 26.39
CA SER A 154 -2.69 15.35 25.91
C SER A 154 -1.64 14.34 26.39
N PHE A 155 -0.42 14.80 26.69
CA PHE A 155 0.67 13.98 27.20
C PHE A 155 0.58 13.69 28.70
N GLN A 156 -0.19 14.49 29.44
CA GLN A 156 -0.46 14.29 30.86
C GLN A 156 -1.59 13.28 31.04
N ASP A 157 -2.65 13.39 30.23
CA ASP A 157 -3.88 12.61 30.38
C ASP A 157 -3.81 11.26 29.63
N LYS A 158 -4.51 11.16 28.49
CA LYS A 158 -4.78 9.89 27.77
C LYS A 158 -3.51 9.20 27.25
N LEU A 159 -2.48 9.96 26.86
CA LEU A 159 -1.28 9.37 26.27
C LEU A 159 -0.30 8.84 27.34
N GLY A 160 -0.34 9.39 28.56
CA GLY A 160 0.49 8.95 29.70
C GLY A 160 1.99 9.09 29.46
N ILE A 161 2.41 10.04 28.62
CA ILE A 161 3.83 10.26 28.28
C ILE A 161 4.55 10.93 29.45
N GLN A 162 3.90 11.87 30.13
CA GLN A 162 4.48 12.51 31.32
C GLN A 162 4.78 11.48 32.41
N ASP A 163 3.82 10.61 32.75
CA ASP A 163 4.03 9.54 33.73
C ASP A 163 5.10 8.54 33.30
N TRP A 164 5.22 8.28 32.00
CA TRP A 164 6.24 7.39 31.47
C TRP A 164 7.64 7.95 31.67
N ILE A 165 7.84 9.27 31.48
CA ILE A 165 9.15 9.93 31.68
C ILE A 165 9.58 9.90 33.15
N HIS A 166 8.66 10.04 34.10
CA HIS A 166 9.00 10.08 35.53
C HIS A 166 9.36 8.71 36.14
N LYS A 167 9.18 7.61 35.39
CA LYS A 167 9.56 6.27 35.85
C LYS A 167 11.05 6.05 35.63
N ARG A 168 11.83 5.94 36.72
CA ARG A 168 13.29 5.69 36.69
C ARG A 168 13.73 4.51 35.81
N ARG A 169 12.90 3.46 35.70
CA ARG A 169 13.19 2.31 34.83
C ARG A 169 13.23 2.66 33.33
N ASN A 170 12.53 3.73 32.93
CA ASN A 170 12.44 4.16 31.54
C ASN A 170 13.54 5.19 31.23
N ILE A 171 13.66 6.18 32.10
CA ILE A 171 14.60 7.31 32.02
C ILE A 171 15.39 7.35 33.33
N SER A 172 16.70 7.14 33.24
CA SER A 172 17.59 7.14 34.40
C SER A 172 18.62 8.27 34.29
N ASP A 173 19.09 8.77 35.43
CA ASP A 173 19.93 9.97 35.50
C ASP A 173 21.32 9.74 34.86
N ASP A 174 21.79 8.49 34.84
CA ASP A 174 23.05 8.04 34.22
C ASP A 174 23.02 8.01 32.69
N GLN A 175 21.84 8.09 32.08
CA GLN A 175 21.70 8.07 30.61
C GLN A 175 21.99 9.45 30.02
N SER A 176 22.63 9.44 28.85
CA SER A 176 22.83 10.67 28.08
C SER A 176 21.50 11.23 27.56
N ASP A 177 21.46 12.54 27.31
CA ASP A 177 20.28 13.20 26.75
C ASP A 177 19.87 12.60 25.38
N VAL A 178 20.85 12.18 24.58
CA VAL A 178 20.61 11.52 23.29
C VAL A 178 19.87 10.19 23.48
N GLU A 179 20.30 9.36 24.43
CA GLU A 179 19.64 8.09 24.73
C GLU A 179 18.22 8.29 25.29
N LYS A 180 18.06 9.24 26.22
CA LYS A 180 16.75 9.61 26.78
C LYS A 180 15.79 10.07 25.68
N HIS A 181 16.28 10.92 24.77
CA HIS A 181 15.50 11.41 23.63
C HIS A 181 15.12 10.28 22.68
N ALA A 182 16.06 9.45 22.25
CA ALA A 182 15.78 8.32 21.36
C ALA A 182 14.74 7.36 21.95
N LYS A 183 14.82 7.05 23.26
CA LYS A 183 13.83 6.23 23.96
C LYS A 183 12.44 6.88 23.97
N LEU A 184 12.36 8.18 24.26
CA LEU A 184 11.09 8.91 24.22
C LEU A 184 10.49 8.94 22.82
N LEU A 185 11.29 9.17 21.77
CA LEU A 185 10.81 9.16 20.38
C LEU A 185 10.30 7.77 19.98
N ASN A 186 10.98 6.70 20.39
CA ASN A 186 10.49 5.33 20.19
C ASN A 186 9.14 5.11 20.89
N TYR A 187 9.01 5.52 22.15
CA TYR A 187 7.76 5.41 22.91
C TYR A 187 6.63 6.26 22.30
N CYS A 188 6.95 7.47 21.85
CA CYS A 188 6.03 8.35 21.12
C CYS A 188 5.49 7.63 19.87
N ARG A 189 6.37 6.99 19.09
CA ARG A 189 5.96 6.26 17.90
C ARG A 189 5.09 5.06 18.23
N GLU A 190 5.37 4.31 19.30
CA GLU A 190 4.46 3.25 19.77
C GLU A 190 3.06 3.77 20.11
N LYS A 191 2.97 4.92 20.77
CA LYS A 191 1.68 5.58 21.04
C LYS A 191 0.97 6.02 19.76
N MET A 192 1.70 6.34 18.71
CA MET A 192 1.11 6.69 17.41
C MET A 192 0.46 5.51 16.69
N LEU A 193 0.79 4.25 17.02
CA LEU A 193 0.28 3.06 16.31
C LEU A 193 -1.24 3.02 16.22
N ALA A 194 -1.93 3.34 17.33
CA ALA A 194 -3.39 3.33 17.39
C ALA A 194 -4.05 4.40 16.49
N PHE A 195 -3.28 5.40 16.06
CA PHE A 195 -3.74 6.52 15.24
C PHE A 195 -3.17 6.46 13.82
N TRP A 196 -2.37 5.44 13.49
CA TRP A 196 -1.65 5.34 12.23
C TRP A 196 -2.51 4.71 11.13
N HIS A 197 -3.45 5.50 10.61
CA HIS A 197 -4.28 5.08 9.49
C HIS A 197 -3.61 5.34 8.13
N GLY A 198 -3.97 4.51 7.15
CA GLY A 198 -3.59 4.68 5.76
C GLY A 198 -4.67 5.37 4.93
N TRP A 199 -4.53 5.27 3.62
CA TRP A 199 -5.49 5.73 2.62
C TRP A 199 -5.97 4.52 1.83
N HIS A 200 -7.28 4.27 1.83
CA HIS A 200 -7.84 3.23 0.98
C HIS A 200 -7.65 3.61 -0.50
N GLN A 201 -7.51 2.64 -1.40
CA GLN A 201 -7.26 2.90 -2.83
C GLN A 201 -8.30 3.83 -3.47
N ARG A 202 -9.56 3.77 -3.02
CA ARG A 202 -10.66 4.65 -3.49
C ARG A 202 -10.50 6.12 -3.09
N GLU A 203 -9.67 6.42 -2.09
CA GLU A 203 -9.39 7.78 -1.63
C GLU A 203 -8.24 8.45 -2.38
N LEU A 204 -7.57 7.71 -3.27
CA LEU A 204 -6.35 8.14 -3.94
C LEU A 204 -6.54 8.28 -5.44
N THR A 205 -5.75 9.16 -6.04
CA THR A 205 -5.34 9.15 -7.44
C THR A 205 -3.81 9.02 -7.50
N ALA A 206 -3.25 8.68 -8.67
CA ALA A 206 -1.80 8.70 -8.90
C ALA A 206 -1.17 10.03 -8.44
N ASP A 207 -1.73 11.16 -8.89
CA ASP A 207 -1.29 12.51 -8.49
C ASP A 207 -1.37 12.74 -6.98
N SER A 208 -2.43 12.26 -6.32
CA SER A 208 -2.56 12.43 -4.87
C SER A 208 -1.55 11.57 -4.12
N LEU A 209 -1.25 10.36 -4.60
CA LEU A 209 -0.29 9.45 -4.00
C LEU A 209 1.12 10.05 -4.10
N GLU A 210 1.50 10.59 -5.26
CA GLU A 210 2.75 11.31 -5.46
C GLU A 210 2.87 12.51 -4.50
N LYS A 211 1.85 13.37 -4.43
CA LYS A 211 1.84 14.54 -3.52
C LYS A 211 1.93 14.13 -2.05
N LEU A 212 1.22 13.07 -1.66
CA LEU A 212 1.29 12.51 -0.31
C LEU A 212 2.68 11.94 -0.03
N TYR A 213 3.30 11.28 -1.00
CA TYR A 213 4.65 10.75 -0.84
C TYR A 213 5.69 11.86 -0.68
N GLY A 214 5.62 12.92 -1.49
CA GLY A 214 6.43 14.12 -1.31
C GLY A 214 6.23 14.76 0.07
N SER A 215 4.98 14.84 0.54
CA SER A 215 4.67 15.32 1.89
C SER A 215 5.26 14.42 2.97
N ALA A 216 5.21 13.10 2.79
CA ALA A 216 5.77 12.12 3.71
C ALA A 216 7.30 12.28 3.82
N MET A 217 7.99 12.42 2.70
CA MET A 217 9.44 12.67 2.65
C MET A 217 9.84 13.98 3.36
N VAL A 218 9.08 15.06 3.13
CA VAL A 218 9.30 16.35 3.83
C VAL A 218 9.05 16.24 5.33
N ASN A 219 8.08 15.44 5.77
CA ASN A 219 7.86 15.23 7.21
C ASN A 219 8.97 14.33 7.81
N ALA A 220 9.46 13.35 7.06
CA ALA A 220 10.53 12.47 7.51
C ALA A 220 11.86 13.19 7.69
N SER A 221 12.16 14.19 6.84
CA SER A 221 13.38 15.00 6.98
C SER A 221 13.36 15.90 8.22
N GLN A 222 12.18 16.12 8.82
CA GLN A 222 12.03 16.79 10.10
C GLN A 222 12.18 15.84 11.30
N GLN A 223 12.36 14.53 11.04
CA GLN A 223 12.43 13.47 12.05
C GLN A 223 13.78 12.76 11.99
N LEU A 224 14.87 13.55 12.01
CA LEU A 224 16.24 13.05 11.79
C LEU A 224 16.65 11.95 12.78
N ASN A 225 16.13 11.99 14.00
CA ASN A 225 16.43 11.00 15.04
C ASN A 225 15.59 9.71 14.92
N SER A 226 14.68 9.60 13.95
CA SER A 226 13.88 8.40 13.71
C SER A 226 14.52 7.51 12.66
N LEU A 227 15.45 6.67 13.11
CA LEU A 227 16.28 5.83 12.23
C LEU A 227 15.73 4.42 11.99
N ASN A 228 14.69 4.01 12.73
CA ASN A 228 14.20 2.63 12.77
C ASN A 228 12.80 2.44 12.15
N SER A 229 12.53 3.11 11.03
CA SER A 229 11.23 3.10 10.35
C SER A 229 10.85 1.72 9.80
N THR A 230 11.84 0.94 9.36
CA THR A 230 11.63 -0.42 8.87
C THR A 230 11.25 -1.36 10.00
N ALA A 231 12.03 -1.43 11.09
CA ALA A 231 11.68 -2.27 12.24
C ALA A 231 10.29 -1.95 12.83
N PHE A 232 9.90 -0.67 12.83
CA PHE A 232 8.56 -0.27 13.24
C PHE A 232 7.45 -0.86 12.38
N THR A 233 7.71 -0.90 11.08
CA THR A 233 6.75 -1.30 10.07
C THR A 233 6.45 -2.78 10.23
N TYR A 234 7.48 -3.60 10.46
CA TYR A 234 7.31 -4.99 10.90
C TYR A 234 6.54 -5.08 12.21
N LYS A 235 6.90 -4.30 13.25
CA LYS A 235 6.18 -4.32 14.53
C LYS A 235 4.69 -3.98 14.38
N ARG A 236 4.35 -3.04 13.49
CA ARG A 236 2.95 -2.70 13.18
C ARG A 236 2.23 -3.85 12.52
N ALA A 237 2.86 -4.51 11.55
CA ALA A 237 2.32 -5.67 10.88
C ALA A 237 2.16 -6.86 11.85
N MET A 238 3.10 -7.09 12.78
CA MET A 238 2.95 -8.08 13.85
C MET A 238 1.77 -7.78 14.76
N GLY A 239 1.53 -6.52 15.08
CA GLY A 239 0.32 -6.14 15.82
C GLY A 239 -0.98 -6.44 15.05
N GLN A 240 -0.97 -6.41 13.72
CA GLN A 240 -2.11 -6.85 12.91
C GLN A 240 -2.24 -8.38 12.93
N TYR A 241 -1.11 -9.09 12.80
CA TYR A 241 -1.05 -10.55 12.87
C TYR A 241 -1.68 -11.09 14.16
N THR A 242 -1.28 -10.57 15.32
CA THR A 242 -1.84 -11.00 16.61
C THR A 242 -3.35 -10.78 16.69
N ARG A 243 -3.85 -9.63 16.24
CA ARG A 243 -5.31 -9.37 16.22
C ARG A 243 -6.06 -10.32 15.28
N LEU A 244 -5.45 -10.64 14.14
CA LEU A 244 -6.04 -11.53 13.16
C LEU A 244 -6.11 -12.97 13.69
N GLN A 245 -5.09 -13.42 14.42
CA GLN A 245 -5.09 -14.69 15.15
C GLN A 245 -6.20 -14.73 16.21
N GLU A 246 -6.33 -13.68 17.03
CA GLU A 246 -7.38 -13.57 18.05
C GLU A 246 -8.79 -13.64 17.42
N LEU A 247 -8.99 -13.00 16.27
CA LEU A 247 -10.26 -13.08 15.52
C LEU A 247 -10.50 -14.48 14.95
N TYR A 248 -9.48 -15.09 14.36
CA TYR A 248 -9.57 -16.43 13.79
C TYR A 248 -9.94 -17.47 14.85
N GLN A 249 -9.35 -17.37 16.05
CA GLN A 249 -9.67 -18.23 17.19
C GLN A 249 -11.11 -18.04 17.70
N LYS A 250 -11.63 -16.81 17.69
CA LYS A 250 -13.03 -16.53 18.05
C LYS A 250 -14.02 -17.06 16.99
N GLY A 251 -13.60 -17.07 15.73
CA GLY A 251 -14.37 -17.64 14.63
C GLY A 251 -13.62 -17.49 13.31
N PRO A 252 -13.28 -18.59 12.60
CA PRO A 252 -12.52 -18.54 11.35
C PRO A 252 -13.13 -17.63 10.27
N SER A 253 -14.46 -17.52 10.24
CA SER A 253 -15.18 -16.63 9.31
C SER A 253 -15.03 -15.13 9.60
N GLN A 254 -14.52 -14.76 10.78
CA GLN A 254 -14.31 -13.36 11.19
C GLN A 254 -12.92 -12.83 10.82
N ALA A 255 -11.99 -13.71 10.45
CA ALA A 255 -10.63 -13.33 10.09
C ALA A 255 -10.45 -13.35 8.57
N PHE A 256 -10.45 -12.15 7.99
CA PHE A 256 -10.19 -11.98 6.56
C PHE A 256 -8.68 -12.01 6.29
N PRO A 257 -8.18 -12.74 5.27
CA PRO A 257 -6.76 -12.84 5.01
C PRO A 257 -6.12 -11.49 4.69
N VAL A 258 -4.89 -11.29 5.16
CA VAL A 258 -4.13 -10.05 5.00
C VAL A 258 -2.80 -10.33 4.31
N SER A 259 -2.41 -9.45 3.39
CA SER A 259 -1.07 -9.42 2.79
C SER A 259 -0.46 -8.03 2.97
N ASN A 260 0.69 -7.96 3.61
CA ASN A 260 1.46 -6.73 3.75
C ASN A 260 2.58 -6.72 2.71
N ILE A 261 2.68 -5.66 1.92
CA ILE A 261 3.77 -5.46 0.97
C ILE A 261 4.57 -4.25 1.45
N PHE A 262 5.84 -4.47 1.77
CA PHE A 262 6.73 -3.41 2.19
C PHE A 262 7.62 -3.00 1.02
N LEU A 263 7.49 -1.75 0.57
CA LEU A 263 8.37 -1.17 -0.43
C LEU A 263 9.46 -0.38 0.29
N LEU A 264 10.64 -1.01 0.43
CA LEU A 264 11.73 -0.56 1.28
C LEU A 264 12.99 -0.22 0.47
N GLY A 265 13.88 0.55 1.06
CA GLY A 265 15.14 1.00 0.50
C GLY A 265 16.19 1.39 1.55
N THR A 266 15.83 1.43 2.84
CA THR A 266 16.81 1.60 3.93
C THR A 266 17.45 0.27 4.34
N ALA A 267 18.75 0.32 4.62
CA ALA A 267 19.45 -0.81 5.22
C ALA A 267 19.03 -0.96 6.68
N ILE A 268 18.60 -2.15 7.09
CA ILE A 268 18.34 -2.44 8.50
C ILE A 268 19.64 -2.67 9.26
N GLN A 269 19.64 -2.31 10.55
CA GLN A 269 20.74 -2.55 11.48
C GLN A 269 20.57 -3.88 12.25
N PRO A 270 21.63 -4.45 12.84
CA PRO A 270 21.51 -5.66 13.67
C PRO A 270 20.55 -5.50 14.85
N THR A 271 20.49 -4.31 15.45
CA THR A 271 19.55 -3.97 16.53
C THR A 271 18.10 -3.95 16.04
N GLU A 272 17.87 -3.49 14.81
CA GLU A 272 16.55 -3.55 14.16
C GLU A 272 16.13 -4.97 13.84
N LEU A 273 17.06 -5.82 13.34
CA LEU A 273 16.80 -7.25 13.14
C LEU A 273 16.34 -7.91 14.46
N ALA A 274 17.07 -7.67 15.56
CA ALA A 274 16.70 -8.22 16.87
C ALA A 274 15.30 -7.76 17.31
N ALA A 275 14.95 -6.48 17.10
CA ALA A 275 13.63 -5.95 17.42
C ALA A 275 12.51 -6.54 16.54
N ILE A 276 12.78 -6.83 15.27
CA ILE A 276 11.84 -7.49 14.35
C ILE A 276 11.57 -8.93 14.84
N GLN A 277 12.63 -9.67 15.15
CA GLN A 277 12.55 -11.05 15.66
C GLN A 277 11.83 -11.12 17.01
N GLU A 278 12.11 -10.18 17.92
CA GLU A 278 11.39 -10.06 19.18
C GLU A 278 9.89 -9.80 18.98
N ALA A 279 9.53 -8.90 18.06
CA ALA A 279 8.13 -8.62 17.75
C ALA A 279 7.40 -9.85 17.17
N GLN A 280 8.08 -10.64 16.35
CA GLN A 280 7.56 -11.90 15.81
C GLN A 280 7.35 -12.94 16.92
N ASN A 281 8.29 -13.09 17.83
CA ASN A 281 8.16 -14.00 18.98
C ASN A 281 6.99 -13.62 19.89
N ILE A 282 6.80 -12.33 20.18
CA ILE A 282 5.66 -11.87 20.99
C ILE A 282 4.35 -12.18 20.27
N GLY A 283 4.29 -11.93 18.96
CA GLY A 283 3.14 -12.28 18.13
C GLY A 283 2.83 -13.78 18.18
N GLY A 284 3.86 -14.63 18.06
CA GLY A 284 3.72 -16.09 18.13
C GLY A 284 3.40 -16.62 19.53
N ASN A 285 3.89 -15.98 20.59
CA ASN A 285 3.74 -16.45 21.98
C ASN A 285 2.45 -15.97 22.66
N ALA A 286 1.80 -14.90 22.20
CA ALA A 286 0.57 -14.36 22.79
C ALA A 286 -0.59 -15.37 22.86
N CYS A 287 -0.52 -16.50 22.14
CA CYS A 287 -1.51 -17.59 22.14
C CYS A 287 -1.02 -18.90 22.77
N SER A 288 0.13 -18.91 23.45
CA SER A 288 0.72 -20.15 24.00
C SER A 288 0.04 -20.71 25.26
N SER A 289 -0.95 -20.02 25.84
CA SER A 289 -1.70 -20.49 27.01
C SER A 289 -2.82 -21.50 26.70
N SER A 290 -3.14 -21.76 25.42
CA SER A 290 -4.20 -22.70 25.01
C SER A 290 -3.86 -23.56 23.79
N GLY A 291 -2.59 -23.88 23.58
CA GLY A 291 -2.11 -24.61 22.40
C GLY A 291 -1.93 -23.68 21.19
N ARG A 292 -0.74 -23.73 20.57
CA ARG A 292 -0.44 -23.00 19.33
C ARG A 292 -1.43 -23.49 18.26
N PRO A 293 -2.26 -22.63 17.65
CA PRO A 293 -3.09 -23.07 16.53
C PRO A 293 -2.14 -23.58 15.44
N ALA A 294 -2.25 -24.86 15.12
CA ALA A 294 -1.56 -25.47 13.99
C ALA A 294 -1.95 -24.68 12.74
N THR A 295 -0.95 -24.08 12.09
CA THR A 295 -0.99 -23.40 10.79
C THR A 295 -2.18 -22.45 10.57
N LEU A 296 -1.91 -21.16 10.38
CA LEU A 296 -2.88 -20.25 9.76
C LEU A 296 -3.03 -20.49 8.24
N ASN A 297 -2.83 -21.73 7.79
CA ASN A 297 -3.06 -22.13 6.42
C ASN A 297 -4.56 -22.31 6.25
N ILE A 298 -5.18 -21.45 5.46
CA ILE A 298 -6.55 -21.61 5.04
C ILE A 298 -6.53 -22.60 3.87
N GLU A 299 -7.29 -23.68 3.99
CA GLU A 299 -7.38 -24.70 2.95
C GLU A 299 -7.70 -24.05 1.59
N GLY A 300 -6.79 -24.22 0.62
CA GLY A 300 -6.91 -23.66 -0.72
C GLY A 300 -6.71 -22.14 -0.86
N ARG A 301 -6.33 -21.40 0.20
CA ARG A 301 -6.14 -19.92 0.17
C ARG A 301 -4.80 -19.44 0.76
N GLY A 302 -3.88 -20.36 1.02
CA GLY A 302 -2.55 -20.07 1.58
C GLY A 302 -2.60 -19.57 3.03
N THR A 303 -1.54 -18.87 3.47
CA THR A 303 -1.44 -18.35 4.83
C THR A 303 -2.47 -17.24 5.08
N LEU A 304 -3.00 -17.08 6.30
CA LEU A 304 -3.92 -16.01 6.68
C LEU A 304 -3.24 -14.63 6.68
N PHE A 305 -1.91 -14.61 6.85
CA PHE A 305 -1.12 -13.41 6.99
C PHE A 305 0.24 -13.58 6.34
N GLN A 306 0.66 -12.61 5.53
CA GLN A 306 1.98 -12.58 4.92
C GLN A 306 2.60 -11.17 4.98
N ILE A 307 3.93 -11.11 5.02
CA ILE A 307 4.72 -9.92 4.75
C ILE A 307 5.64 -10.21 3.56
N SER A 308 5.38 -9.56 2.42
CA SER A 308 6.29 -9.54 1.29
C SER A 308 7.12 -8.27 1.30
N SER A 309 8.42 -8.43 1.55
CA SER A 309 9.38 -7.32 1.64
C SER A 309 10.04 -7.11 0.28
N VAL A 310 9.67 -6.03 -0.41
CA VAL A 310 10.27 -5.62 -1.68
C VAL A 310 11.34 -4.56 -1.40
N VAL A 311 12.60 -4.97 -1.40
CA VAL A 311 13.73 -4.15 -0.96
C VAL A 311 14.56 -3.68 -2.15
N MET A 312 14.73 -2.36 -2.26
CA MET A 312 15.58 -1.70 -3.25
C MET A 312 17.04 -1.73 -2.80
N ILE A 313 17.95 -2.34 -3.57
CA ILE A 313 19.28 -2.76 -3.09
C ILE A 313 20.50 -2.12 -3.78
N ASP A 314 20.36 -1.23 -4.77
CA ASP A 314 21.52 -0.69 -5.53
C ASP A 314 22.54 0.04 -4.61
N ARG A 315 22.06 0.59 -3.49
CA ARG A 315 22.90 1.32 -2.51
C ARG A 315 23.13 0.53 -1.22
N MET A 316 22.64 -0.70 -1.11
CA MET A 316 22.83 -1.52 0.07
C MET A 316 24.13 -2.32 -0.02
N THR A 317 24.82 -2.43 1.12
CA THR A 317 25.94 -3.37 1.22
C THR A 317 25.44 -4.81 1.25
N GLU A 318 26.28 -5.77 0.84
CA GLU A 318 25.94 -7.19 0.96
C GLU A 318 25.64 -7.59 2.42
N LYS A 319 26.31 -6.95 3.39
CA LYS A 319 26.02 -7.14 4.83
C LYS A 319 24.59 -6.73 5.18
N SER A 320 24.12 -5.59 4.65
CA SER A 320 22.75 -5.10 4.85
C SER A 320 21.72 -6.03 4.20
N ILE A 321 21.98 -6.49 2.97
CA ILE A 321 21.10 -7.45 2.27
C ILE A 321 21.01 -8.76 3.05
N LYS A 322 22.13 -9.24 3.63
CA LYS A 322 22.15 -10.43 4.50
C LYS A 322 21.27 -10.27 5.74
N LEU A 323 21.08 -9.07 6.26
CA LEU A 323 20.17 -8.85 7.41
C LEU A 323 18.71 -9.04 6.98
N TYR A 324 18.29 -8.54 5.82
CA TYR A 324 16.95 -8.82 5.29
C TYR A 324 16.73 -10.32 5.04
N LYS A 325 17.74 -11.02 4.52
CA LYS A 325 17.69 -12.48 4.37
C LYS A 325 17.53 -13.22 5.71
N LYS A 326 18.02 -12.65 6.81
CA LYS A 326 17.79 -13.20 8.15
C LYS A 326 16.39 -12.95 8.68
N VAL A 327 15.71 -11.88 8.23
CA VAL A 327 14.29 -11.65 8.52
C VAL A 327 13.44 -12.65 7.75
N ASP A 328 13.70 -12.78 6.45
CA ASP A 328 13.09 -13.79 5.56
C ASP A 328 13.26 -15.21 6.12
N SER A 329 14.46 -15.52 6.64
CA SER A 329 14.71 -16.83 7.20
C SER A 329 14.32 -17.04 8.66
N TYR A 330 13.59 -16.10 9.27
CA TYR A 330 13.21 -16.20 10.66
C TYR A 330 11.93 -17.02 10.82
N GLU A 331 11.95 -18.02 11.71
CA GLU A 331 10.84 -18.99 11.90
C GLU A 331 10.46 -19.77 10.61
N LYS A 332 11.43 -20.06 9.72
CA LYS A 332 11.20 -20.90 8.53
C LYS A 332 10.50 -22.21 8.90
N GLY A 333 9.41 -22.51 8.21
CA GLY A 333 8.58 -23.68 8.46
C GLY A 333 7.09 -23.32 8.41
N GLU A 334 6.32 -23.83 9.36
CA GLU A 334 4.85 -23.63 9.40
C GLU A 334 4.43 -22.18 9.74
N ASP A 335 5.33 -21.40 10.33
CA ASP A 335 5.11 -20.01 10.75
C ASP A 335 5.89 -19.01 9.88
N ASP A 336 6.30 -19.41 8.67
CA ASP A 336 6.98 -18.51 7.74
C ASP A 336 6.00 -17.47 7.18
N ILE A 337 6.14 -16.24 7.67
CA ILE A 337 5.29 -15.10 7.30
C ILE A 337 6.09 -14.01 6.58
N ASN A 338 7.37 -14.22 6.28
CA ASN A 338 8.22 -13.21 5.67
C ASN A 338 8.78 -13.70 4.34
N ASP A 339 8.45 -13.01 3.26
CA ASP A 339 9.19 -13.13 2.01
C ASP A 339 10.10 -11.93 1.79
N LEU A 340 11.19 -12.18 1.07
CA LEU A 340 12.08 -11.16 0.56
C LEU A 340 12.19 -11.21 -0.97
N ASN A 341 11.84 -10.08 -1.57
CA ASN A 341 12.08 -9.77 -2.98
C ASN A 341 13.08 -8.61 -3.07
N THR A 342 14.24 -8.84 -3.68
CA THR A 342 15.25 -7.77 -3.86
C THR A 342 15.21 -7.21 -5.27
N LEU A 343 15.19 -5.88 -5.37
CA LEU A 343 15.11 -5.14 -6.62
C LEU A 343 16.23 -4.10 -6.72
N LYS A 344 16.70 -3.83 -7.92
CA LYS A 344 17.65 -2.77 -8.25
C LYS A 344 16.88 -1.57 -8.76
N GLU A 345 16.99 -0.43 -8.07
CA GLU A 345 16.30 0.83 -8.40
C GLU A 345 16.45 1.18 -9.88
N ARG A 346 17.69 1.10 -10.39
CA ARG A 346 17.98 1.38 -11.80
C ARG A 346 17.19 0.48 -12.73
N LYS A 347 17.11 -0.82 -12.44
CA LYS A 347 16.38 -1.79 -13.28
C LYS A 347 14.87 -1.62 -13.18
N VAL A 348 14.34 -1.26 -12.01
CA VAL A 348 12.92 -0.92 -11.86
C VAL A 348 12.57 0.29 -12.75
N LEU A 349 13.43 1.31 -12.77
CA LEU A 349 13.20 2.51 -13.57
C LEU A 349 13.46 2.31 -15.07
N THR A 350 14.37 1.44 -15.48
CA THR A 350 14.69 1.20 -16.90
C THR A 350 13.86 0.09 -17.54
N ASN A 351 13.50 -0.95 -16.80
CA ASN A 351 12.89 -2.18 -17.35
C ASN A 351 11.57 -2.56 -16.67
N PHE A 352 11.24 -1.91 -15.55
CA PHE A 352 10.10 -2.26 -14.70
C PHE A 352 10.10 -3.72 -14.23
N LEU A 353 9.03 -4.13 -13.54
CA LEU A 353 8.83 -5.50 -13.09
C LEU A 353 8.44 -6.41 -14.25
N SER A 354 8.86 -7.67 -14.21
CA SER A 354 8.35 -8.70 -15.10
C SER A 354 6.95 -9.18 -14.66
N PRO A 355 6.18 -9.81 -15.57
CA PRO A 355 4.91 -10.45 -15.21
C PRO A 355 5.04 -11.45 -14.06
N SER A 356 6.10 -12.27 -14.07
CA SER A 356 6.37 -13.25 -13.03
C SER A 356 6.79 -12.60 -11.71
N ALA A 357 7.40 -11.40 -11.72
CA ALA A 357 7.71 -10.66 -10.50
C ALA A 357 6.45 -10.17 -9.79
N PHE A 358 5.45 -9.67 -10.54
CA PHE A 358 4.13 -9.38 -9.97
C PHE A 358 3.51 -10.62 -9.34
N PHE A 359 3.55 -11.75 -10.07
CA PHE A 359 3.02 -13.00 -9.58
C PHE A 359 3.67 -13.41 -8.25
N LYS A 360 5.01 -13.40 -8.19
CA LYS A 360 5.76 -13.73 -6.98
C LYS A 360 5.41 -12.79 -5.81
N ILE A 361 5.48 -11.48 -6.01
CA ILE A 361 5.28 -10.48 -4.93
C ILE A 361 3.87 -10.57 -4.34
N LEU A 362 2.85 -10.78 -5.17
CA LEU A 362 1.45 -10.78 -4.72
C LEU A 362 0.98 -12.14 -4.18
N ASN A 363 1.56 -13.25 -4.68
CA ASN A 363 1.12 -14.61 -4.38
C ASN A 363 2.06 -15.38 -3.44
N SER A 364 3.06 -14.70 -2.88
CA SER A 364 4.00 -15.20 -1.87
C SER A 364 3.36 -15.90 -0.65
N HIS A 365 2.11 -15.58 -0.32
CA HIS A 365 1.35 -16.27 0.73
C HIS A 365 0.97 -17.74 0.38
N GLU A 366 1.12 -18.13 -0.89
CA GLU A 366 0.94 -19.50 -1.34
C GLU A 366 2.26 -20.28 -1.21
N PRO A 367 2.30 -21.37 -0.43
CA PRO A 367 3.55 -22.14 -0.24
C PRO A 367 4.15 -22.67 -1.54
N ALA A 368 3.33 -22.94 -2.56
CA ALA A 368 3.80 -23.39 -3.87
C ALA A 368 4.52 -22.29 -4.66
N VAL A 369 4.23 -21.02 -4.39
CA VAL A 369 4.92 -19.87 -5.00
C VAL A 369 6.19 -19.56 -4.22
N ASP A 370 6.10 -19.49 -2.89
CA ASP A 370 7.24 -19.19 -2.01
C ASP A 370 8.38 -20.21 -2.15
N ASN A 371 8.07 -21.51 -2.08
CA ASN A 371 9.07 -22.58 -2.14
C ASN A 371 9.57 -22.90 -3.56
N ASP A 372 9.03 -22.25 -4.59
CA ASP A 372 9.41 -22.54 -5.97
C ASP A 372 10.70 -21.83 -6.37
N VAL A 373 11.76 -22.62 -6.49
CA VAL A 373 13.08 -22.17 -6.98
C VAL A 373 13.06 -21.60 -8.40
N GLN A 374 12.03 -21.89 -9.20
CA GLN A 374 11.83 -21.34 -10.54
C GLN A 374 11.09 -19.99 -10.52
N MET A 375 10.62 -19.51 -9.36
CA MET A 375 10.14 -18.14 -9.24
C MET A 375 11.28 -17.15 -9.53
N PRO A 376 10.98 -16.00 -10.16
CA PRO A 376 12.02 -15.07 -10.57
C PRO A 376 12.84 -14.59 -9.38
N THR A 377 14.14 -14.46 -9.60
CA THR A 377 15.11 -13.83 -8.71
C THR A 377 16.11 -13.05 -9.55
N GLY A 378 16.79 -12.07 -8.93
CA GLY A 378 17.82 -11.28 -9.61
C GLY A 378 17.26 -10.59 -10.86
N ASP A 379 17.93 -10.77 -11.99
CA ASP A 379 17.57 -10.08 -13.24
C ASP A 379 16.26 -10.61 -13.88
N ALA A 380 15.77 -11.79 -13.49
CA ALA A 380 14.47 -12.31 -13.95
C ALA A 380 13.27 -11.56 -13.35
N MET A 381 13.51 -10.70 -12.33
CA MET A 381 12.48 -9.84 -11.73
C MET A 381 12.06 -8.69 -12.64
N TYR A 382 12.78 -8.43 -13.74
CA TYR A 382 12.54 -7.27 -14.60
C TYR A 382 12.06 -7.69 -15.98
N GLY A 383 11.24 -6.83 -16.59
CA GLY A 383 10.81 -7.06 -17.96
C GLY A 383 11.96 -6.87 -18.96
N ARG A 384 11.80 -7.42 -20.16
CA ARG A 384 12.87 -7.46 -21.16
C ARG A 384 12.96 -6.18 -22.00
N GLN A 385 11.87 -5.43 -22.09
CA GLN A 385 11.84 -4.20 -22.88
C GLN A 385 12.23 -3.01 -22.00
N LEU A 386 12.63 -1.94 -22.66
CA LEU A 386 13.04 -0.72 -22.00
C LEU A 386 11.79 0.13 -21.73
N LEU A 387 11.47 0.35 -20.46
CA LEU A 387 10.45 1.31 -20.03
C LEU A 387 10.94 2.75 -20.27
N ASN A 388 12.22 3.00 -20.01
CA ASN A 388 12.81 4.34 -20.07
C ASN A 388 14.30 4.27 -20.48
N ALA A 389 14.65 4.93 -21.59
CA ALA A 389 16.04 5.27 -21.91
C ALA A 389 16.43 6.53 -21.13
N THR A 390 17.54 6.49 -20.40
CA THR A 390 18.01 7.54 -19.47
C THR A 390 17.54 8.97 -19.79
N GLY A 391 16.69 9.53 -18.92
CA GLY A 391 16.29 10.94 -18.96
C GLY A 391 14.84 11.21 -19.36
N HIS A 392 14.08 10.22 -19.85
CA HIS A 392 12.68 10.43 -20.23
C HIS A 392 11.69 10.30 -19.07
N THR A 393 10.53 10.92 -19.21
CA THR A 393 9.45 10.85 -18.23
C THR A 393 8.65 9.57 -18.44
N ILE A 394 8.51 8.76 -17.39
CA ILE A 394 7.67 7.56 -17.40
C ILE A 394 6.21 7.99 -17.29
N THR A 395 5.40 7.66 -18.28
CA THR A 395 3.95 7.90 -18.24
C THR A 395 3.24 6.62 -17.79
N LEU A 396 2.26 6.76 -16.91
CA LEU A 396 1.50 5.63 -16.36
C LEU A 396 0.17 5.47 -17.09
N PRO A 397 -0.34 4.23 -17.25
CA PRO A 397 -1.68 4.03 -17.78
C PRO A 397 -2.74 4.58 -16.84
N SER A 398 -3.86 5.01 -17.42
CA SER A 398 -5.05 5.34 -16.64
C SER A 398 -5.74 4.08 -16.11
N VAL A 399 -6.50 4.22 -15.02
CA VAL A 399 -7.37 3.16 -14.49
C VAL A 399 -8.33 2.64 -15.56
N LYS A 400 -8.84 3.51 -16.44
CA LYS A 400 -9.75 3.11 -17.54
C LYS A 400 -9.05 2.18 -18.54
N GLN A 401 -7.79 2.45 -18.89
CA GLN A 401 -7.01 1.57 -19.76
C GLN A 401 -6.74 0.21 -19.08
N VAL A 402 -6.44 0.21 -17.78
CA VAL A 402 -6.22 -1.04 -17.03
C VAL A 402 -7.52 -1.85 -16.87
N LYS A 403 -8.67 -1.19 -16.67
CA LYS A 403 -9.98 -1.86 -16.67
C LYS A 403 -10.28 -2.57 -18.00
N ARG A 404 -9.96 -1.94 -19.14
CA ARG A 404 -10.15 -2.56 -20.47
C ARG A 404 -9.34 -3.84 -20.64
N ILE A 405 -8.08 -3.88 -20.22
CA ILE A 405 -7.25 -5.10 -20.35
C ILE A 405 -7.74 -6.23 -19.43
N PHE A 406 -8.39 -5.90 -18.32
CA PHE A 406 -9.06 -6.89 -17.46
C PHE A 406 -10.45 -7.29 -17.97
N GLY A 407 -10.92 -6.76 -19.10
CA GLY A 407 -12.28 -7.00 -19.60
C GLY A 407 -13.37 -6.39 -18.71
N ILE A 408 -13.02 -5.44 -17.83
CA ILE A 408 -13.93 -4.74 -16.93
C ILE A 408 -14.43 -3.51 -17.67
N GLU A 409 -15.35 -3.71 -18.62
CA GLU A 409 -15.96 -2.59 -19.33
C GLU A 409 -16.96 -1.86 -18.43
N ASP A 410 -16.80 -0.54 -18.32
CA ASP A 410 -17.87 0.33 -17.85
C ASP A 410 -18.79 0.56 -19.06
N LEU A 411 -19.71 -0.38 -19.31
CA LEU A 411 -20.65 -0.38 -20.45
C LEU A 411 -21.53 0.89 -20.49
N LEU A 412 -21.51 1.71 -19.44
CA LEU A 412 -22.22 3.00 -19.36
C LEU A 412 -21.38 4.18 -19.89
N ALA A 413 -20.09 4.00 -20.16
CA ALA A 413 -19.16 5.05 -20.59
C ALA A 413 -18.53 4.82 -21.98
N LEU A 414 -19.08 3.88 -22.75
CA LEU A 414 -18.85 3.86 -24.20
C LEU A 414 -19.53 5.11 -24.78
N PRO A 415 -18.85 5.90 -25.63
CA PRO A 415 -19.58 6.76 -26.54
C PRO A 415 -20.53 5.83 -27.28
N ARG A 416 -21.85 6.00 -27.10
CA ARG A 416 -22.78 5.49 -28.10
C ARG A 416 -22.21 6.00 -29.41
N ALA A 417 -21.94 5.09 -30.35
CA ALA A 417 -21.56 5.48 -31.70
C ALA A 417 -22.48 6.64 -32.07
N MET A 418 -21.89 7.78 -32.43
CA MET A 418 -22.67 8.77 -33.15
C MET A 418 -23.23 7.99 -34.33
N ASP A 419 -24.55 7.92 -34.37
CA ASP A 419 -25.28 7.40 -35.49
C ASP A 419 -24.99 8.36 -36.63
N ASP A 420 -23.91 8.09 -37.36
CA ASP A 420 -23.44 8.81 -38.55
C ASP A 420 -24.24 8.35 -39.77
N SER A 421 -25.53 8.03 -39.59
CA SER A 421 -26.46 7.82 -40.69
C SER A 421 -27.04 9.17 -41.12
N ASP A 422 -26.23 9.89 -41.88
CA ASP A 422 -26.68 10.97 -42.78
C ASP A 422 -27.35 10.37 -44.05
N ASP A 423 -28.13 9.29 -43.89
CA ASP A 423 -28.95 8.71 -44.95
C ASP A 423 -30.37 9.25 -44.83
N LYS A 424 -30.62 10.30 -45.62
CA LYS A 424 -31.91 11.00 -45.71
C LYS A 424 -33.00 10.24 -46.47
N ASP A 425 -32.88 8.95 -46.75
CA ASP A 425 -33.82 8.25 -47.66
C ASP A 425 -34.40 6.91 -47.19
N ASP A 426 -34.36 6.58 -45.90
CA ASP A 426 -35.20 5.49 -45.38
C ASP A 426 -36.07 5.96 -44.20
N ARG A 427 -37.21 6.59 -44.54
CA ARG A 427 -38.31 6.80 -43.60
C ARG A 427 -39.21 5.56 -43.57
N PRO A 428 -39.37 4.86 -42.44
CA PRO A 428 -40.59 4.13 -42.20
C PRO A 428 -41.75 5.13 -42.02
N ALA A 429 -42.89 4.81 -42.62
CA ALA A 429 -44.08 5.65 -42.67
C ALA A 429 -44.50 6.22 -41.30
N PRO A 430 -45.07 7.44 -41.25
CA PRO A 430 -45.52 8.03 -40.00
C PRO A 430 -46.71 7.24 -39.43
N PRO A 431 -46.80 7.09 -38.10
CA PRO A 431 -47.97 6.50 -37.48
C PRO A 431 -49.15 7.44 -37.69
N ARG A 432 -50.19 6.94 -38.38
CA ARG A 432 -51.48 7.61 -38.50
C ARG A 432 -52.08 7.80 -37.10
N THR A 433 -52.18 9.05 -36.68
CA THR A 433 -53.05 9.49 -35.59
C THR A 433 -54.49 9.53 -36.09
N GLY A 434 -55.32 8.63 -35.55
CA GLY A 434 -56.75 8.57 -35.79
C GLY A 434 -57.48 8.28 -34.48
N ARG A 435 -57.97 9.36 -33.87
CA ARG A 435 -58.67 9.42 -32.59
C ARG A 435 -60.08 8.82 -32.73
N ALA A 436 -60.45 7.88 -31.86
CA ALA A 436 -61.85 7.63 -31.50
C ALA A 436 -61.94 7.42 -29.98
N ARG A 437 -62.62 8.36 -29.31
CA ARG A 437 -63.09 8.35 -27.92
C ARG A 437 -64.13 7.25 -27.72
N PHE A 438 -64.31 6.78 -26.48
CA PHE A 438 -65.57 6.73 -25.71
C PHE A 438 -65.17 6.32 -24.28
N GLU A 439 -65.15 7.20 -23.28
CA GLU A 439 -66.26 7.64 -22.39
C GLU A 439 -67.00 6.50 -21.64
N VAL A 440 -67.05 6.68 -20.32
CA VAL A 440 -67.66 5.83 -19.28
C VAL A 440 -69.11 6.28 -19.06
N SER A 441 -70.08 5.35 -18.96
CA SER A 441 -71.18 5.40 -17.96
C SER A 441 -72.12 4.18 -18.03
N THR A 442 -72.71 3.89 -16.88
CA THR A 442 -73.72 2.90 -16.48
C THR A 442 -75.08 3.05 -17.18
N ASP A 443 -75.76 1.95 -17.52
CA ASP A 443 -77.02 1.46 -16.89
C ASP A 443 -77.80 0.41 -17.71
N ALA A 444 -78.43 -0.49 -16.94
CA ALA A 444 -79.72 -1.19 -17.14
C ALA A 444 -79.88 -2.46 -18.02
N ALA A 445 -80.52 -3.45 -17.36
CA ALA A 445 -81.36 -4.57 -17.84
C ALA A 445 -80.67 -5.71 -18.60
N GLU A 446 -80.93 -7.01 -18.38
CA GLU A 446 -82.01 -7.74 -17.72
C GLU A 446 -81.56 -9.21 -17.52
N ARG A 447 -82.01 -9.88 -16.44
CA ARG A 447 -82.31 -11.34 -16.29
C ARG A 447 -81.19 -12.36 -16.62
N SER A 448 -80.97 -13.46 -15.92
CA SER A 448 -81.64 -14.20 -14.85
C SER A 448 -80.71 -15.38 -14.49
N SER A 449 -80.93 -16.01 -13.31
CA SER A 449 -80.57 -17.39 -12.94
C SER A 449 -79.07 -17.75 -12.91
N GLU A 450 -78.47 -18.43 -11.94
CA GLU A 450 -78.87 -19.21 -10.77
C GLU A 450 -77.50 -19.53 -10.10
N LYS A 451 -77.28 -19.26 -8.81
CA LYS A 451 -77.36 -20.20 -7.68
C LYS A 451 -75.99 -20.39 -6.99
N TYR A 452 -75.95 -19.97 -5.72
CA TYR A 452 -75.26 -20.57 -4.54
C TYR A 452 -73.71 -20.75 -4.61
N VAL A 453 -72.85 -20.42 -3.64
CA VAL A 453 -72.93 -20.19 -2.17
C VAL A 453 -71.64 -19.50 -1.71
N THR A 454 -71.78 -18.60 -0.74
CA THR A 454 -70.72 -17.94 0.05
C THR A 454 -70.08 -18.86 1.12
N PRO A 455 -68.90 -18.49 1.65
CA PRO A 455 -67.97 -19.31 2.45
C PRO A 455 -68.33 -19.31 3.96
N PRO A 456 -67.48 -19.88 4.83
CA PRO A 456 -66.57 -19.01 5.62
C PRO A 456 -65.17 -19.63 5.78
N ALA A 457 -64.09 -18.83 5.83
CA ALA A 457 -63.57 -18.04 6.96
C ALA A 457 -63.13 -18.86 8.18
N SER A 458 -61.84 -18.77 8.50
CA SER A 458 -61.25 -18.27 9.76
C SER A 458 -59.92 -19.00 10.01
N SER A 459 -58.81 -18.26 10.00
CA SER A 459 -58.05 -17.86 11.18
C SER A 459 -57.38 -19.02 11.92
N MET A 460 -56.05 -19.04 11.96
CA MET A 460 -55.29 -18.56 13.11
C MET A 460 -53.80 -18.88 12.93
N ALA A 461 -52.98 -17.92 13.40
CA ALA A 461 -51.58 -18.02 13.81
C ALA A 461 -50.52 -18.29 12.74
#